data_AF-A0A6B3HTK2-F1
#
_entry.id   AF-A0A6B3HTK2-F1
#
_cell.length_a   1.000
_cell.length_b   1.000
_cell.length_c   1.000
_cell.angle_alpha   90.00
_cell.angle_beta   90.00
_cell.angle_gamma   90.00
#
_symmetry.space_group_name_H-M   'P 1'
#
loop_
_entity.id
_entity.type
_entity.pdbx_description
1 polymer ?
#
loop_
_entity_poly.entity_id
_entity_poly.type
_entity_poly.pdbx_seq_one_letter_code
_entity_poly.pdbx_strand_id
1 'polypeptide(L)'
;AKLTETFTSGGTTVDCRTTACFVTTFNSHDGSDPTWMPSRAQDVAQPLGFGTAVPAAVVTQQPTARTARSGADAVFAAAATGYDSVRWERSTDAGKT
;
A
#
# COMPACT_ATOMS: atom_id res chain seq x y z
N ALA A 1 0.92 7.21 4.82
CA ALA A 1 -0.28 6.51 4.31
C ALA A 1 -0.61 5.39 5.28
N LYS A 2 -1.84 5.28 5.78
CA LYS A 2 -2.22 4.20 6.69
C LYS A 2 -2.32 2.93 5.87
N LEU A 3 -1.27 2.11 5.93
CA LEU A 3 -1.06 0.96 5.06
C LEU A 3 -1.87 -0.28 5.46
N THR A 4 -2.68 -0.23 6.52
CA THR A 4 -3.55 -1.37 6.88
C THR A 4 -4.80 -0.87 7.60
N GLU A 5 -5.98 -1.15 7.05
CA GLU A 5 -7.21 -1.19 7.85
C GLU A 5 -7.60 -2.64 8.02
N THR A 6 -7.07 -3.22 9.10
CA THR A 6 -7.35 -4.59 9.49
C THR A 6 -8.74 -4.64 10.10
N PHE A 7 -9.69 -5.28 9.42
CA PHE A 7 -10.99 -5.60 10.01
C PHE A 7 -10.86 -6.92 10.76
N THR A 8 -11.06 -6.90 12.08
CA THR A 8 -11.06 -8.12 12.88
C THR A 8 -12.50 -8.57 13.08
N SER A 9 -12.89 -9.66 12.44
CA SER A 9 -14.16 -10.34 12.69
C SER A 9 -13.86 -11.68 13.33
N GLY A 10 -14.40 -11.93 14.53
CA GLY A 10 -14.35 -13.25 15.18
C GLY A 10 -12.96 -13.85 15.43
N GLY A 11 -11.88 -13.05 15.39
CA GLY A 11 -10.50 -13.51 15.59
C GLY A 11 -9.73 -13.87 14.32
N THR A 12 -10.34 -13.77 13.14
CA THR A 12 -9.63 -13.91 11.86
C THR A 12 -9.20 -12.55 11.31
N THR A 13 -7.96 -12.46 10.86
CA THR A 13 -7.42 -11.30 10.14
C THR A 13 -7.56 -11.54 8.64
N VAL A 14 -8.24 -10.64 7.93
CA VAL A 14 -8.40 -10.68 6.46
C VAL A 14 -7.65 -9.50 5.84
N ASP A 15 -6.78 -9.80 4.87
CA ASP A 15 -6.18 -8.76 4.02
C ASP A 15 -7.05 -8.54 2.77
N CYS A 16 -7.83 -7.47 2.82
CA CYS A 16 -8.73 -7.10 1.72
C CYS A 16 -8.02 -6.58 0.46
N ARG A 17 -6.67 -6.47 0.46
CA ARG A 17 -5.92 -6.17 -0.76
C ARG A 17 -5.71 -7.39 -1.65
N THR A 18 -5.63 -8.56 -1.04
CA THR A 18 -5.36 -9.83 -1.73
C THR A 18 -6.58 -10.74 -1.75
N THR A 19 -7.56 -10.48 -0.88
CA THR A 19 -8.82 -11.21 -0.79
C THR A 19 -9.97 -10.27 -1.12
N ALA A 20 -10.92 -10.70 -1.95
CA ALA A 20 -12.10 -9.91 -2.25
C ALA A 20 -12.93 -9.64 -0.99
N CYS A 21 -13.13 -8.37 -0.66
CA CYS A 21 -13.93 -7.93 0.47
C CYS A 21 -15.09 -7.04 0.02
N PHE A 22 -16.20 -7.11 0.75
CA PHE A 22 -17.42 -6.37 0.47
C PHE A 22 -17.92 -5.70 1.75
N VAL A 23 -18.44 -4.48 1.63
CA VAL A 23 -19.27 -3.87 2.69
C VAL A 23 -20.70 -4.25 2.39
N THR A 24 -21.33 -4.94 3.33
CA THR A 24 -22.74 -5.32 3.26
C THR A 24 -23.51 -4.54 4.30
N THR A 25 -24.56 -3.85 3.89
CA THR A 25 -25.56 -3.32 4.82
C THR A 25 -26.73 -4.29 4.85
N PHE A 26 -27.03 -4.83 6.03
CA PHE A 26 -28.22 -5.63 6.28
C PHE A 26 -29.23 -4.79 7.06
N ASN A 27 -30.51 -4.88 6.69
CA ASN A 27 -31.58 -4.47 7.60
C ASN A 27 -31.54 -5.39 8.83
N SER A 28 -31.94 -4.87 9.99
CA SER A 28 -31.76 -5.57 11.27
C SER A 28 -32.27 -7.01 11.22
N HIS A 29 -31.48 -7.95 11.76
CA HIS A 29 -31.84 -9.37 11.92
C HIS A 29 -32.22 -9.67 13.38
N ASP A 30 -32.76 -8.70 14.11
CA ASP A 30 -33.46 -8.98 15.35
C ASP A 30 -34.91 -9.35 15.00
N GLY A 31 -35.38 -10.48 15.52
CA GLY A 31 -36.78 -10.91 15.34
C GLY A 31 -37.80 -9.99 16.03
N SER A 32 -37.32 -8.92 16.67
CA SER A 32 -38.11 -7.87 17.32
C SER A 32 -38.28 -6.60 16.48
N ASP A 33 -37.54 -6.42 15.37
CA ASP A 33 -37.68 -5.22 14.54
C ASP A 33 -38.91 -5.34 13.63
N PRO A 34 -39.90 -4.42 13.75
CA PRO A 34 -41.11 -4.44 12.95
C PRO A 34 -40.86 -4.12 11.46
N THR A 35 -39.67 -3.64 11.09
CA THR A 35 -39.24 -3.46 9.69
C THR A 35 -38.58 -4.71 9.09
N TRP A 36 -38.50 -5.79 9.87
CA TRP A 36 -37.87 -7.03 9.48
C TRP A 36 -38.54 -7.62 8.22
N MET A 37 -37.75 -7.73 7.16
CA MET A 37 -38.14 -8.41 5.94
C MET A 37 -37.51 -9.80 5.93
N PRO A 38 -38.28 -10.87 5.69
CA PRO A 38 -37.79 -12.25 5.79
C PRO A 38 -36.79 -12.63 4.69
N SER A 39 -36.49 -11.74 3.74
CA SER A 39 -35.59 -12.00 2.63
C SER A 39 -34.29 -11.20 2.75
N ARG A 40 -33.17 -11.93 2.77
CA ARG A 40 -31.81 -11.43 2.49
C ARG A 40 -31.63 -10.88 1.06
N ALA A 41 -32.70 -10.83 0.27
CA ALA A 41 -32.69 -10.38 -1.11
C ALA A 41 -32.50 -8.86 -1.25
N GLN A 42 -32.60 -8.12 -0.15
CA GLN A 42 -32.35 -6.67 -0.11
C GLN A 42 -30.95 -6.31 0.36
N ASP A 43 -30.12 -7.31 0.71
CA ASP A 43 -28.75 -7.04 1.12
C ASP A 43 -27.98 -6.45 -0.06
N VAL A 44 -27.51 -5.22 0.11
CA VAL A 44 -26.64 -4.57 -0.86
C VAL A 44 -25.20 -4.83 -0.44
N ALA A 45 -24.48 -5.56 -1.28
CA ALA A 45 -23.04 -5.78 -1.15
C ALA A 45 -22.30 -4.85 -2.11
N GLN A 46 -21.45 -3.98 -1.58
CA GLN A 46 -20.59 -3.14 -2.41
C GLN A 46 -19.14 -3.61 -2.28
N PRO A 47 -18.43 -3.86 -3.40
CA PRO A 47 -17.03 -4.25 -3.33
C PRO A 47 -16.18 -3.13 -2.72
N LEU A 48 -15.24 -3.50 -1.86
CA LEU A 48 -14.25 -2.57 -1.35
C LEU A 48 -13.20 -2.32 -2.44
N GLY A 49 -13.04 -1.04 -2.81
CA GLY A 49 -11.97 -0.58 -3.67
C GLY A 49 -10.87 0.09 -2.86
N PHE A 50 -9.63 -0.38 -3.02
CA PHE A 50 -8.47 0.34 -2.53
C PHE A 50 -7.88 1.16 -3.67
N GLY A 51 -7.65 2.46 -3.43
CA GLY A 51 -6.93 3.29 -4.39
C GLY A 51 -5.53 2.71 -4.61
N THR A 52 -5.20 2.31 -5.83
CA THR A 52 -3.90 1.73 -6.20
C THR A 52 -2.81 2.78 -6.41
N ALA A 53 -2.86 3.89 -5.68
CA ALA A 53 -1.79 4.87 -5.73
C ALA A 53 -0.61 4.41 -4.86
N VAL A 54 0.05 3.32 -5.24
CA VAL A 54 1.47 3.19 -4.90
C VAL A 54 2.18 4.24 -5.75
N PRO A 55 2.77 5.30 -5.16
CA PRO A 55 3.49 6.28 -5.94
C PRO A 55 4.57 5.55 -6.75
N ALA A 56 4.73 5.90 -8.02
CA ALA A 56 5.87 5.40 -8.78
C ALA A 56 7.16 5.70 -8.00
N ALA A 57 8.14 4.79 -8.08
CA ALA A 57 9.44 5.04 -7.49
C ALA A 57 10.06 6.22 -8.22
N VAL A 58 10.41 7.28 -7.49
CA VAL A 58 11.12 8.42 -8.06
C VAL A 58 12.40 8.63 -7.28
N VAL A 59 13.53 8.49 -7.96
CA VAL A 59 14.82 8.91 -7.42
C VAL A 59 14.84 10.43 -7.40
N THR A 60 14.90 11.02 -6.21
CA THR A 60 14.89 12.47 -5.98
C THR A 60 16.29 13.03 -5.80
N GLN A 61 17.27 12.18 -5.47
CA GLN A 61 18.68 12.55 -5.37
C GLN A 61 19.55 11.43 -5.95
N GLN A 62 20.32 11.77 -6.97
CA GLN A 62 21.40 10.92 -7.49
C GLN A 62 22.70 11.22 -6.73
N PRO A 63 23.56 10.21 -6.52
CA PRO A 63 24.90 10.42 -6.00
C PRO A 63 25.73 11.27 -6.97
N THR A 64 26.57 12.17 -6.43
CA THR A 64 27.43 13.03 -7.23
C THR A 64 28.85 12.48 -7.33
N ALA A 65 29.52 12.77 -8.44
CA ALA A 65 30.91 12.38 -8.64
C ALA A 65 31.81 13.01 -7.56
N ARG A 66 32.72 12.22 -7.00
CA ARG A 66 33.68 12.61 -5.96
C ARG A 66 35.07 12.19 -6.38
N THR A 67 36.03 13.10 -6.24
CA THR A 67 37.46 12.78 -6.33
C THR A 67 38.01 12.62 -4.92
N ALA A 68 38.61 11.47 -4.63
CA ALA A 68 39.25 11.18 -3.34
C ALA A 68 40.69 10.70 -3.56
N ARG A 69 41.54 10.92 -2.56
CA ARG A 69 42.90 10.36 -2.56
C ARG A 69 42.83 8.85 -2.31
N SER A 70 43.81 8.11 -2.83
CA SER A 70 43.90 6.67 -2.56
C SER A 70 43.96 6.40 -1.04
N GLY A 71 43.15 5.45 -0.57
CA GLY A 71 43.03 5.10 0.84
C GLY A 71 42.11 6.01 1.67
N ALA A 72 41.51 7.05 1.08
CA ALA A 72 40.49 7.86 1.75
C ALA A 72 39.07 7.32 1.49
N ASP A 73 38.19 7.48 2.47
CA ASP A 73 36.77 7.12 2.33
C ASP A 73 36.02 8.09 1.41
N ALA A 74 35.12 7.56 0.60
CA ALA A 74 34.16 8.33 -0.19
C ALA A 74 32.73 8.02 0.26
N VAL A 75 31.98 9.06 0.62
CA VAL A 75 30.60 8.95 1.09
C VAL A 75 29.65 9.46 0.00
N PHE A 76 28.66 8.63 -0.35
CA PHE A 76 27.63 8.92 -1.33
C PHE A 76 26.25 8.94 -0.65
N ALA A 77 25.37 9.81 -1.13
CA ALA A 77 23.99 9.92 -0.66
C ALA A 77 23.03 9.81 -1.84
N ALA A 78 21.91 9.13 -1.63
CA ALA A 78 20.83 8.99 -2.59
C ALA A 78 19.48 9.00 -1.83
N ALA A 79 18.43 9.46 -2.50
CA ALA A 79 17.09 9.53 -1.94
C ALA A 79 16.06 9.16 -2.99
N ALA A 80 14.97 8.52 -2.55
CA ALA A 80 13.84 8.18 -3.39
C ALA A 80 12.52 8.34 -2.62
N THR A 81 11.42 8.49 -3.36
CA THR A 81 10.06 8.48 -2.84
C THR A 81 9.25 7.34 -3.46
N GLY A 82 8.13 6.99 -2.83
CA GLY A 82 7.25 5.90 -3.27
C GLY A 82 7.64 4.51 -2.75
N TYR A 83 8.85 4.34 -2.20
CA TYR A 83 9.39 3.08 -1.67
C TYR A 83 10.33 3.33 -0.48
N ASP A 84 10.57 2.31 0.34
CA ASP A 84 11.34 2.40 1.59
C ASP A 84 12.85 2.14 1.43
N SER A 85 13.31 1.82 0.21
CA SER A 85 14.71 1.44 -0.03
C SER A 85 15.23 1.95 -1.37
N VAL A 86 16.53 2.24 -1.40
CA VAL A 86 17.30 2.56 -2.61
C VAL A 86 18.27 1.42 -2.96
N ARG A 87 18.52 1.18 -4.25
CA ARG A 87 19.50 0.21 -4.74
C ARG A 87 20.68 0.96 -5.37
N TRP A 88 21.89 0.50 -5.08
CA TRP A 88 23.12 1.05 -5.64
C TRP A 88 23.56 0.25 -6.85
N GLU A 89 23.88 0.96 -7.93
CA GLU A 89 24.41 0.38 -9.16
C GLU A 89 25.64 1.16 -9.61
N ARG A 90 26.58 0.46 -10.23
CA ARG A 90 27.75 1.10 -10.83
C ARG A 90 27.35 1.53 -12.24
N SER A 91 27.35 2.84 -12.47
CA SER A 91 27.26 3.41 -13.81
C SER A 91 28.61 3.98 -14.23
N THR A 92 28.98 3.76 -15.49
CA THR A 92 30.15 4.37 -16.14
C THR A 92 29.78 5.55 -17.03
N ASP A 93 28.49 5.92 -17.10
CA ASP A 93 27.94 6.91 -18.02
C ASP A 93 27.07 7.99 -17.35
N ALA A 94 27.15 8.09 -16.02
CA ALA A 94 26.38 9.01 -15.18
C ALA A 94 24.86 8.77 -15.20
N GLY A 95 24.46 7.49 -15.24
CA GLY A 95 23.06 7.06 -15.15
C GLY A 95 22.28 7.26 -16.44
N LYS A 96 22.94 7.17 -17.59
CA LYS A 96 22.31 7.35 -18.91
C LYS A 96 21.77 6.05 -19.51
N THR A 97 22.14 4.89 -18.96
CA THR A 97 21.61 3.57 -19.30
C THR A 97 21.30 2.75 -18.06
#